data_AF-G5DZA2-F1
#
_entry.id   AF-G5DZA2-F1
#
_cell.length_a   1.000
_cell.length_b   1.000
_cell.length_c   1.000
_cell.angle_alpha   90.00
_cell.angle_beta   90.00
_cell.angle_gamma   90.00
#
_symmetry.space_group_name_H-M   'P 1'
#
loop_
_entity.id
_entity.type
_entity.pdbx_description
1 polymer ?
#
loop_
_entity_poly.entity_id
_entity_poly.type
_entity_poly.pdbx_seq_one_letter_code
_entity_poly.pdbx_strand_id
1 'polypeptide(L)'
;MEAILSQWVQKYHDFMKGADSRISHYPLMHSPFLPTAILLSYVYFVLSLGPRIMANRKPFDLKPLMVVYNFSLVALSAYIVYEFLMSGWLTGYTWRCDPVDVSPWSWWWGVKFGPGGMGSFHAMINSLVHVIMYFYYGLSAAGRFQKYLWWKHMTAIQLIQFVLVS
;
A
#
# COMPACT_ATOMS: atom_id res chain seq x y z
N MET A 1 34.11 -14.71 -12.59
CA MET A 1 32.97 -13.77 -12.42
C MET A 1 31.72 -14.31 -13.10
N GLU A 2 31.78 -14.69 -14.38
CA GLU A 2 30.61 -15.14 -15.16
C GLU A 2 29.96 -16.44 -14.67
N ALA A 3 30.75 -17.40 -14.19
CA ALA A 3 30.24 -18.64 -13.61
C ALA A 3 29.41 -18.40 -12.32
N ILE A 4 29.79 -17.42 -11.52
CA ILE A 4 29.06 -17.05 -10.31
C ILE A 4 27.79 -16.27 -10.69
N LEU A 5 27.91 -15.29 -11.60
CA LEU A 5 26.77 -14.51 -12.07
C LEU A 5 25.68 -15.39 -12.69
N SER A 6 26.06 -16.34 -13.54
CA SER A 6 25.12 -17.28 -14.17
C SER A 6 24.41 -18.17 -13.15
N GLN A 7 25.09 -18.62 -12.09
CA GLN A 7 24.44 -19.36 -10.99
C GLN A 7 23.39 -18.51 -10.26
N TRP A 8 23.69 -17.24 -9.96
CA TRP A 8 22.74 -16.33 -9.32
C TRP A 8 21.54 -16.01 -10.21
N VAL A 9 21.78 -15.80 -11.51
CA VAL A 9 20.73 -15.55 -12.49
C VAL A 9 19.81 -16.76 -12.63
N GLN A 10 20.36 -17.97 -12.70
CA GLN A 10 19.56 -19.21 -12.73
C GLN A 10 18.73 -19.37 -11.46
N LYS A 11 19.33 -19.17 -10.29
CA LYS A 11 18.62 -19.23 -9.00
C LYS A 11 17.47 -18.22 -8.93
N TYR A 12 17.67 -17.01 -9.46
CA TYR A 12 16.61 -16.00 -9.56
C TYR A 12 15.49 -16.45 -10.50
N HIS A 13 15.82 -16.96 -11.69
CA HIS A 13 14.82 -17.48 -12.62
C HIS A 13 14.03 -18.65 -12.03
N ASP A 14 14.70 -19.57 -11.33
CA ASP A 14 14.06 -20.70 -10.67
C ASP A 14 13.07 -20.25 -9.57
N PHE A 15 13.44 -19.24 -8.79
CA PHE A 15 12.54 -18.65 -7.79
C PHE A 15 11.34 -17.94 -8.43
N MET A 16 11.57 -17.23 -9.54
CA MET A 16 10.53 -16.49 -10.25
C MET A 16 9.63 -17.36 -11.14
N LYS A 17 9.93 -18.66 -11.33
CA LYS A 17 9.06 -19.59 -12.07
C LYS A 17 7.67 -19.74 -11.46
N GLY A 18 7.55 -19.56 -10.14
CA GLY A 18 6.25 -19.61 -9.44
C GLY A 18 5.40 -18.35 -9.59
N ALA A 19 5.90 -17.31 -10.27
CA ALA A 19 5.18 -16.06 -10.41
C ALA A 19 3.99 -16.17 -11.40
N ASP A 20 2.92 -15.43 -11.11
CA ASP A 20 1.75 -15.38 -11.97
C ASP A 20 2.07 -14.65 -13.29
N SER A 21 1.77 -15.31 -14.41
CA SER A 21 2.02 -14.78 -15.76
C SER A 21 1.08 -13.63 -16.14
N ARG A 22 -0.12 -13.55 -15.52
CA ARG A 22 -1.16 -12.56 -15.84
C ARG A 22 -0.71 -11.12 -15.57
N ILE A 23 0.11 -10.94 -14.55
CA ILE A 23 0.59 -9.64 -14.06
C ILE A 23 1.97 -9.26 -14.62
N SER A 24 2.54 -10.09 -15.50
CA SER A 24 3.90 -9.88 -16.03
C SER A 24 4.05 -8.59 -16.84
N HIS A 25 2.95 -8.07 -17.38
CA HIS A 25 2.90 -6.85 -18.19
C HIS A 25 2.62 -5.57 -17.38
N TYR A 26 2.31 -5.70 -16.08
CA TYR A 26 2.00 -4.55 -15.23
C TYR A 26 3.27 -3.75 -14.89
N PRO A 27 3.16 -2.41 -14.83
CA PRO A 27 4.29 -1.57 -14.44
C PRO A 27 4.78 -1.98 -13.05
N LEU A 28 6.10 -1.96 -12.85
CA LEU A 28 6.77 -2.35 -11.60
C LEU A 28 6.71 -3.85 -11.23
N MET A 29 6.05 -4.72 -12.01
CA MET A 29 5.95 -6.16 -11.74
C MET A 29 6.98 -7.02 -12.48
N HIS A 30 7.83 -6.42 -13.32
CA HIS A 30 8.89 -7.15 -14.05
C HIS A 30 10.02 -7.65 -13.14
N SER A 31 10.52 -6.81 -12.24
CA SER A 31 11.60 -7.17 -11.32
C SER A 31 11.43 -6.47 -9.97
N PRO A 32 11.88 -7.07 -8.86
CA PRO A 32 11.79 -6.45 -7.54
C PRO A 32 12.80 -5.32 -7.35
N PHE A 33 13.86 -5.28 -8.16
CA PHE A 33 14.95 -4.31 -8.04
C PHE A 33 14.49 -2.86 -8.25
N LEU A 34 13.60 -2.63 -9.22
CA LEU A 34 13.10 -1.29 -9.51
C LEU A 34 12.24 -0.73 -8.34
N PRO A 35 11.23 -1.45 -7.81
CA PRO A 35 10.54 -1.06 -6.58
C PRO A 35 11.49 -0.80 -5.41
N THR A 36 12.47 -1.68 -5.19
CA THR A 36 13.45 -1.51 -4.10
C THR A 36 14.30 -0.24 -4.28
N ALA A 37 14.74 0.06 -5.50
CA ALA A 37 15.50 1.28 -5.78
C ALA A 37 14.67 2.56 -5.54
N ILE A 38 13.38 2.54 -5.93
CA ILE A 38 12.45 3.65 -5.68
C ILE A 38 12.25 3.85 -4.17
N LEU A 39 12.04 2.78 -3.41
CA LEU A 39 11.86 2.87 -1.96
C LEU A 39 13.11 3.38 -1.25
N LEU A 40 14.29 2.85 -1.60
CA LEU A 40 15.56 3.29 -1.00
C LEU A 40 15.86 4.76 -1.31
N SER A 41 15.60 5.19 -2.55
CA SER A 41 15.78 6.60 -2.93
C SER A 41 14.78 7.51 -2.22
N TYR A 42 13.52 7.09 -2.07
CA TYR A 42 12.51 7.80 -1.29
C TYR A 42 12.91 7.94 0.19
N VAL A 43 13.34 6.85 0.84
CA VAL A 43 13.78 6.87 2.25
C VAL A 43 14.99 7.79 2.44
N TYR A 44 15.97 7.71 1.54
CA TYR A 44 17.11 8.62 1.54
C TYR A 44 16.67 10.08 1.38
N PHE A 45 15.73 10.34 0.47
CA PHE A 45 15.19 11.68 0.25
C PHE A 45 14.49 12.22 1.50
N VAL A 46 13.59 11.45 2.12
CA VAL A 46 12.78 11.92 3.25
C VAL A 46 13.59 12.05 4.55
N LEU A 47 14.50 11.10 4.82
CA LEU A 47 15.23 11.08 6.09
C LEU A 47 16.50 11.93 6.08
N SER A 48 17.17 12.04 4.92
CA SER A 48 18.47 12.71 4.84
C SER A 48 18.42 14.00 4.02
N LEU A 49 18.04 13.90 2.75
CA LEU A 49 18.18 15.02 1.81
C LEU A 49 17.15 16.13 2.07
N GLY A 50 15.90 15.78 2.29
CA GLY A 50 14.78 16.69 2.54
C GLY A 50 14.99 17.57 3.77
N PRO A 51 15.28 17.02 4.96
CA PRO A 51 15.55 17.80 6.16
C PRO A 51 16.75 18.74 5.99
N ARG A 52 17.81 18.30 5.29
CA ARG A 52 18.99 19.13 5.00
C ARG A 52 18.67 20.32 4.08
N ILE A 53 17.85 20.10 3.04
CA ILE A 53 17.41 21.18 2.14
C ILE A 53 16.46 22.15 2.86
N MET A 54 15.63 21.65 3.78
CA MET A 54 14.64 22.44 4.52
C MET A 54 15.21 23.14 5.77
N ALA A 55 16.43 22.81 6.21
CA ALA A 55 17.04 23.37 7.43
C ALA A 55 17.09 24.91 7.43
N ASN A 56 17.28 25.53 6.25
CA ASN A 56 17.39 26.98 6.10
C ASN A 56 16.22 27.59 5.30
N ARG A 57 15.11 26.87 5.13
CA ARG A 57 13.94 27.34 4.35
C ARG A 57 12.68 27.34 5.19
N LYS A 58 11.78 28.30 4.91
CA LYS A 58 10.45 28.34 5.54
C LYS A 58 9.58 27.17 5.03
N PRO A 59 8.66 26.65 5.86
CA PRO A 59 7.76 25.58 5.46
C PRO A 59 6.85 26.03 4.31
N PHE A 60 6.64 25.15 3.33
CA PHE A 60 5.77 25.42 2.19
C PHE A 60 4.30 25.41 2.59
N ASP A 61 3.51 26.37 2.07
CA ASP A 61 2.06 26.35 2.24
C ASP A 61 1.41 25.44 1.19
N LEU A 62 1.30 24.16 1.53
CA LEU A 62 0.73 23.11 0.68
C LEU A 62 -0.70 22.74 1.10
N LYS A 63 -1.36 23.54 1.94
CA LYS A 63 -2.72 23.23 2.44
C LYS A 63 -3.74 22.89 1.35
N PRO A 64 -3.92 23.69 0.27
CA PRO A 64 -4.89 23.34 -0.76
C PRO A 64 -4.51 22.05 -1.48
N LEU A 65 -3.21 21.82 -1.72
CA LEU A 65 -2.72 20.57 -2.33
C LEU A 65 -2.98 19.36 -1.42
N MET A 66 -2.76 19.49 -0.11
CA MET A 66 -3.03 18.44 0.87
C MET A 66 -4.52 18.10 0.96
N VAL A 67 -5.40 19.10 0.86
CA VAL A 67 -6.85 18.87 0.84
C VAL A 67 -7.23 18.05 -0.39
N VAL A 68 -6.82 18.48 -1.59
CA VAL A 68 -7.10 17.75 -2.85
C VAL A 68 -6.54 16.34 -2.79
N TYR A 69 -5.28 16.18 -2.40
CA TYR A 69 -4.61 14.89 -2.28
C TYR A 69 -5.36 13.92 -1.37
N ASN A 70 -5.73 14.35 -0.16
CA ASN A 70 -6.45 13.49 0.78
C ASN A 70 -7.85 13.10 0.26
N PHE A 71 -8.60 14.01 -0.38
CA PHE A 71 -9.89 13.67 -0.97
C PHE A 71 -9.76 12.73 -2.18
N SER A 72 -8.73 12.89 -3.01
CA SER A 72 -8.42 11.94 -4.08
C SER A 72 -8.11 10.55 -3.52
N LEU A 73 -7.39 10.47 -2.39
CA LEU A 73 -7.13 9.20 -1.71
C LEU A 73 -8.39 8.58 -1.12
N VAL A 74 -9.33 9.36 -0.58
CA VAL A 74 -10.64 8.84 -0.14
C VAL A 74 -11.38 8.18 -1.30
N ALA A 75 -11.45 8.84 -2.46
CA ALA A 75 -12.10 8.30 -3.65
C ALA A 75 -11.41 7.02 -4.14
N LEU A 76 -10.07 7.02 -4.21
CA LEU A 76 -9.30 5.85 -4.62
C LEU A 76 -9.47 4.67 -3.65
N SER A 77 -9.39 4.91 -2.35
CA SER A 77 -9.59 3.86 -1.34
C SER A 77 -11.01 3.30 -1.37
N ALA A 78 -12.04 4.14 -1.57
CA ALA A 78 -13.42 3.68 -1.72
C ALA A 78 -13.61 2.82 -3.00
N TYR A 79 -12.96 3.20 -4.09
CA TYR A 79 -12.96 2.41 -5.32
C TYR A 79 -12.28 1.04 -5.13
N ILE A 80 -11.13 1.00 -4.46
CA ILE A 80 -10.43 -0.26 -4.16
C ILE A 80 -11.29 -1.17 -3.29
N VAL A 81 -11.99 -0.63 -2.29
CA VAL A 81 -12.94 -1.39 -1.47
C VAL A 81 -14.05 -1.98 -2.34
N TYR A 82 -14.64 -1.19 -3.24
CA TYR A 82 -15.69 -1.66 -4.15
C TYR A 82 -15.21 -2.81 -5.03
N GLU A 83 -14.04 -2.69 -5.65
CA GLU A 83 -13.44 -3.73 -6.49
C GLU A 83 -13.19 -5.01 -5.69
N PHE A 84 -12.61 -4.94 -4.49
CA PHE A 84 -12.40 -6.12 -3.64
C PHE A 84 -13.73 -6.77 -3.23
N LEU A 85 -14.73 -5.97 -2.86
CA LEU A 85 -16.05 -6.47 -2.51
C LEU A 85 -16.69 -7.24 -3.67
N MET A 86 -16.62 -6.69 -4.88
CA MET A 86 -17.19 -7.31 -6.08
C MET A 86 -16.36 -8.49 -6.62
N SER A 87 -15.04 -8.48 -6.43
CA SER A 87 -14.13 -9.51 -6.95
C SER A 87 -14.23 -10.86 -6.23
N GLY A 88 -15.02 -10.98 -5.16
CA GLY A 88 -15.27 -12.27 -4.51
C GLY A 88 -15.88 -12.18 -3.13
N TRP A 89 -15.59 -11.13 -2.36
CA TRP A 89 -16.00 -11.02 -0.95
C TRP A 89 -17.51 -10.94 -0.73
N LEU A 90 -18.28 -10.34 -1.66
CA LEU A 90 -19.75 -10.31 -1.62
C LEU A 90 -20.41 -11.39 -2.49
N THR A 91 -19.69 -11.97 -3.45
CA THR A 91 -20.28 -12.77 -4.53
C THR A 91 -19.97 -14.26 -4.44
N GLY A 92 -18.94 -14.69 -3.71
CA GLY A 92 -18.59 -16.12 -3.65
C GLY A 92 -17.56 -16.60 -2.63
N TYR A 93 -16.95 -15.72 -1.82
CA TYR A 93 -15.96 -16.12 -0.80
C TYR A 93 -16.65 -16.61 0.48
N THR A 94 -16.09 -17.65 1.09
CA THR A 94 -16.68 -18.32 2.27
C THR A 94 -16.25 -17.71 3.60
N TRP A 95 -15.44 -16.63 3.58
CA TRP A 95 -14.93 -15.92 4.76
C TRP A 95 -14.11 -16.82 5.71
N ARG A 96 -13.57 -17.94 5.18
CA ARG A 96 -12.84 -18.96 5.93
C ARG A 96 -11.55 -19.37 5.22
N CYS A 97 -11.58 -20.46 4.46
CA CYS A 97 -10.44 -20.96 3.70
C CYS A 97 -10.73 -20.77 2.21
N ASP A 98 -10.53 -19.55 1.72
CA ASP A 98 -10.57 -19.27 0.29
C ASP A 98 -9.13 -19.37 -0.26
N PRO A 99 -8.81 -20.36 -1.11
CA PRO A 99 -7.44 -20.67 -1.48
C PRO A 99 -6.88 -19.61 -2.45
N VAL A 100 -5.98 -18.76 -1.95
CA VAL A 100 -4.72 -18.31 -2.58
C VAL A 100 -3.85 -17.77 -1.44
N ASP A 101 -2.87 -18.56 -1.00
CA ASP A 101 -1.79 -18.10 -0.11
C ASP A 101 -0.46 -18.66 -0.60
N VAL A 102 0.52 -17.76 -0.82
CA VAL A 102 1.87 -17.89 -0.26
C VAL A 102 2.39 -16.49 0.09
N SER A 103 2.48 -16.20 1.38
CA SER A 103 3.07 -14.96 1.89
C SER A 103 4.60 -14.96 1.67
N PRO A 104 5.17 -13.79 1.32
CA PRO A 104 6.18 -13.23 2.21
C PRO A 104 6.11 -11.70 2.29
N TRP A 105 5.85 -11.19 3.51
CA TRP A 105 6.16 -9.88 4.11
C TRP A 105 5.93 -8.56 3.31
N SER A 106 5.50 -8.58 2.05
CA SER A 106 5.27 -7.38 1.24
C SER A 106 4.25 -7.60 0.12
N TRP A 107 3.48 -6.54 -0.18
CA TRP A 107 2.41 -6.55 -1.18
C TRP A 107 2.90 -6.94 -2.59
N TRP A 108 4.14 -6.58 -2.93
CA TRP A 108 4.75 -6.92 -4.22
C TRP A 108 4.85 -8.44 -4.42
N TRP A 109 5.35 -9.16 -3.41
CA TRP A 109 5.46 -10.62 -3.47
C TRP A 109 4.10 -11.30 -3.47
N GLY A 110 3.15 -10.78 -2.68
CA GLY A 110 1.77 -11.30 -2.64
C GLY A 110 1.11 -11.24 -4.01
N VAL A 111 1.14 -10.09 -4.68
CA VAL A 111 0.61 -9.98 -6.04
C VAL A 111 1.42 -10.82 -7.03
N LYS A 112 2.75 -10.89 -6.87
CA LYS A 112 3.61 -11.62 -7.80
C LYS A 112 3.35 -13.13 -7.84
N PHE A 113 3.06 -13.75 -6.71
CA PHE A 113 2.92 -15.21 -6.58
C PHE A 113 1.47 -15.68 -6.41
N GLY A 114 0.56 -14.82 -5.96
CA GLY A 114 -0.83 -15.18 -5.73
C GLY A 114 -1.72 -13.95 -5.55
N PRO A 115 -2.17 -13.31 -6.64
CA PRO A 115 -3.09 -12.17 -6.54
C PRO A 115 -4.50 -12.66 -6.16
N GLY A 116 -4.83 -12.69 -4.87
CA GLY A 116 -6.18 -13.02 -4.39
C GLY A 116 -6.19 -13.72 -3.03
N GLY A 117 -7.31 -14.37 -2.70
CA GLY A 117 -7.45 -15.19 -1.49
C GLY A 117 -7.53 -14.38 -0.19
N MET A 118 -7.25 -15.05 0.93
CA MET A 118 -7.31 -14.47 2.28
C MET A 118 -6.35 -13.27 2.45
N GLY A 119 -5.21 -13.24 1.75
CA GLY A 119 -4.30 -12.09 1.77
C GLY A 119 -4.94 -10.78 1.27
N SER A 120 -5.96 -10.86 0.41
CA SER A 120 -6.72 -9.68 -0.04
C SER A 120 -7.65 -9.08 1.03
N PHE A 121 -8.00 -9.86 2.06
CA PHE A 121 -8.82 -9.39 3.18
C PHE A 121 -8.16 -8.22 3.91
N HIS A 122 -6.86 -8.35 4.16
CA HIS A 122 -6.07 -7.29 4.80
C HIS A 122 -6.13 -6.00 3.99
N ALA A 123 -5.96 -6.09 2.67
CA ALA A 123 -6.00 -4.94 1.78
C ALA A 123 -7.38 -4.26 1.77
N MET A 124 -8.47 -5.05 1.85
CA MET A 124 -9.83 -4.53 1.92
C MET A 124 -10.10 -3.79 3.23
N ILE A 125 -9.82 -4.40 4.38
CA ILE A 125 -10.03 -3.76 5.70
C ILE A 125 -9.12 -2.54 5.84
N ASN A 126 -7.89 -2.61 5.36
CA ASN A 126 -6.98 -1.47 5.32
C ASN A 126 -7.58 -0.33 4.48
N SER A 127 -8.04 -0.61 3.26
CA SER A 127 -8.62 0.41 2.38
C SER A 127 -9.86 1.07 3.00
N LEU A 128 -10.70 0.33 3.73
CA LEU A 128 -11.83 0.86 4.49
C LEU A 128 -11.40 1.85 5.58
N VAL A 129 -10.38 1.50 6.37
CA VAL A 129 -9.82 2.41 7.38
C VAL A 129 -9.18 3.63 6.73
N HIS A 130 -8.51 3.46 5.57
CA HIS A 130 -7.93 4.56 4.82
C HIS A 130 -8.97 5.55 4.28
N VAL A 131 -10.18 5.10 3.91
CA VAL A 131 -11.31 6.00 3.60
C VAL A 131 -11.59 6.94 4.79
N ILE A 132 -11.72 6.38 6.00
CA ILE A 132 -12.02 7.16 7.21
C ILE A 132 -10.86 8.07 7.59
N MET A 133 -9.62 7.55 7.51
CA MET A 133 -8.40 8.25 7.88
C MET A 133 -8.09 9.42 6.95
N TYR A 134 -8.12 9.22 5.63
CA TYR A 134 -7.85 10.28 4.67
C TYR A 134 -8.97 11.33 4.66
N PHE A 135 -10.22 10.92 4.91
CA PHE A 135 -11.31 11.87 5.08
C PHE A 135 -11.07 12.78 6.29
N TYR A 136 -10.61 12.22 7.42
CA TYR A 136 -10.20 13.00 8.59
C TYR A 136 -9.03 13.94 8.29
N TYR A 137 -8.00 13.49 7.60
CA TYR A 137 -6.86 14.35 7.24
C TYR A 137 -7.24 15.46 6.26
N GLY A 138 -8.13 15.18 5.29
CA GLY A 138 -8.69 16.18 4.40
C GLY A 138 -9.46 17.28 5.15
N LEU A 139 -10.32 16.88 6.09
CA LEU A 139 -11.08 17.82 6.93
C LEU A 139 -10.18 18.62 7.89
N SER A 140 -9.11 18.01 8.39
CA SER A 140 -8.11 18.67 9.23
C SER A 140 -7.32 19.73 8.44
N ALA A 141 -6.89 19.39 7.22
CA ALA A 141 -6.17 20.32 6.34
C ALA A 141 -7.04 21.51 5.86
N ALA A 142 -8.36 21.34 5.80
CA ALA A 142 -9.32 22.42 5.50
C ALA A 142 -9.49 23.44 6.64
N GLY A 143 -8.98 23.15 7.85
CA GLY A 143 -8.87 24.07 9.00
C GLY A 143 -10.19 24.42 9.70
N ARG A 144 -11.31 24.52 8.98
CA ARG A 144 -12.62 24.93 9.53
C ARG A 144 -13.23 23.89 10.48
N PHE A 145 -12.94 22.61 10.27
CA PHE A 145 -13.55 21.50 11.00
C PHE A 145 -12.65 20.93 12.11
N GLN A 146 -11.44 21.47 12.29
CA GLN A 146 -10.46 20.96 13.26
C GLN A 146 -10.99 20.91 14.70
N LYS A 147 -11.86 21.86 15.08
CA LYS A 147 -12.47 21.92 16.41
C LYS A 147 -13.38 20.71 16.73
N TYR A 148 -13.97 20.10 15.72
CA TYR A 148 -14.91 18.97 15.88
C TYR A 148 -14.22 17.60 15.70
N LEU A 149 -12.95 17.58 15.31
CA LEU A 149 -12.21 16.36 14.97
C LEU A 149 -11.57 15.74 16.22
N TRP A 150 -12.00 14.53 16.58
CA TRP A 150 -11.49 13.80 17.76
C TRP A 150 -10.47 12.73 17.36
N TRP A 151 -9.18 13.08 17.46
CA TRP A 151 -8.04 12.24 17.05
C TRP A 151 -7.96 10.87 17.75
N LYS A 152 -8.43 10.76 18.99
CA LYS A 152 -8.38 9.50 19.77
C LYS A 152 -9.17 8.35 19.13
N HIS A 153 -10.28 8.66 18.47
CA HIS A 153 -11.11 7.65 17.81
C HIS A 153 -10.43 7.10 16.55
N MET A 154 -9.64 7.93 15.85
CA MET A 154 -8.92 7.53 14.65
C MET A 154 -7.87 6.46 14.96
N THR A 155 -7.04 6.70 15.98
CA THR A 155 -6.00 5.75 16.39
C THR A 155 -6.60 4.46 16.93
N ALA A 156 -7.76 4.54 17.59
CA ALA A 156 -8.47 3.34 18.05
C ALA A 156 -8.95 2.48 16.87
N ILE A 157 -9.53 3.09 15.82
CA ILE A 157 -9.97 2.38 14.62
C ILE A 157 -8.80 1.68 13.92
N GLN A 158 -7.65 2.36 13.81
CA GLN A 158 -6.44 1.77 13.21
C GLN A 158 -5.90 0.57 14.01
N LEU A 159 -5.91 0.65 15.34
CA LEU A 159 -5.47 -0.46 16.20
C LEU A 159 -6.44 -1.65 16.14
N ILE A 160 -7.74 -1.39 16.07
CA ILE A 160 -8.77 -2.43 15.89
C ILE A 160 -8.56 -3.17 14.57
N GLN A 161 -8.21 -2.47 13.48
CA GLN A 161 -7.86 -3.12 12.22
C GLN A 161 -6.71 -4.12 12.40
N PHE A 162 -5.64 -3.78 13.12
CA PHE A 162 -4.52 -4.72 13.30
C PHE A 162 -4.95 -5.96 14.09
N VAL A 163 -5.82 -5.81 15.08
CA VAL A 163 -6.35 -6.95 15.85
C VAL A 163 -7.27 -7.84 15.00
N LEU A 164 -8.06 -7.26 14.08
CA LEU A 164 -8.95 -8.01 13.21
C LEU A 164 -8.24 -8.74 12.06
N VAL A 165 -7.01 -8.32 11.72
CA VAL A 165 -6.27 -8.87 10.58
C VAL A 165 -5.04 -9.71 10.99
N SER A 166 -4.62 -9.63 12.26
CA SER A 166 -3.58 -10.53 12.80
C SER A 166 -4.15 -11.93 13.05
#